data_AF-A0A9E4DHA6-F1
#
_entry.id   AF-A0A9E4DHA6-F1
#
_cell.length_a   1.000
_cell.length_b   1.000
_cell.length_c   1.000
_cell.angle_alpha   90.00
_cell.angle_beta   90.00
_cell.angle_gamma   90.00
#
_symmetry.space_group_name_H-M   'P 1'
#
loop_
_entity.id
_entity.type
_entity.pdbx_description
1 polymer ?
#
loop_
_entity_poly.entity_id
_entity_poly.type
_entity_poly.pdbx_seq_one_letter_code
_entity_poly.pdbx_strand_id
1 'polypeptide(L)'
;MKWKKKSLRELARMICRDEEAGPHFPYRSSSYLTEFFEDCDLEYVHDGSTRWQWVADRLEEVMALPQQSPQLPPDPFIRIIRTLLDAGEAQAGDEVRANALSAVNTVLRREGWEAFYDGDAIA
;
A
#
# COMPACT_ATOMS: atom_id res chain seq x y z
N MET A 1 7.97 9.41 12.11
CA MET A 1 8.75 9.54 10.85
C MET A 1 7.95 10.39 9.84
N LYS A 2 8.56 11.06 8.85
CA LYS A 2 7.80 11.79 7.81
C LYS A 2 8.30 11.43 6.40
N TRP A 3 7.48 10.67 5.67
CA TRP A 3 7.77 10.31 4.29
C TRP A 3 7.51 11.47 3.33
N LYS A 4 8.16 11.42 2.16
CA LYS A 4 7.90 12.37 1.09
C LYS A 4 6.49 12.18 0.54
N LYS A 5 5.75 13.28 0.31
CA LYS A 5 4.42 13.26 -0.32
C LYS A 5 4.40 12.52 -1.66
N LYS A 6 5.48 12.62 -2.43
CA LYS A 6 5.62 11.90 -3.71
C LYS A 6 5.57 10.38 -3.52
N SER A 7 6.21 9.87 -2.48
CA SER A 7 6.26 8.43 -2.17
C SER A 7 4.89 7.92 -1.73
N LEU A 8 4.20 8.65 -0.84
CA LEU A 8 2.82 8.31 -0.45
C LEU A 8 1.86 8.31 -1.64
N ARG A 9 1.97 9.29 -2.54
CA ARG A 9 1.17 9.36 -3.77
C ARG A 9 1.43 8.17 -4.70
N GLU A 10 2.69 7.76 -4.88
CA GLU A 10 3.01 6.62 -5.73
C GLU A 10 2.47 5.30 -5.16
N LEU A 11 2.56 5.08 -3.85
CA LEU A 11 1.90 3.94 -3.19
C LEU A 11 0.38 4.01 -3.32
N ALA A 12 -0.22 5.19 -3.13
CA ALA A 12 -1.66 5.37 -3.27
C ALA A 12 -2.16 4.98 -4.67
N ARG A 13 -1.38 5.32 -5.72
CA ARG A 13 -1.70 4.90 -7.09
C ARG A 13 -1.61 3.39 -7.28
N MET A 14 -0.68 2.71 -6.62
CA MET A 14 -0.61 1.24 -6.62
C MET A 14 -1.83 0.62 -5.92
N ILE A 15 -2.23 1.14 -4.76
CA ILE A 15 -3.42 0.70 -4.03
C ILE A 15 -4.69 0.89 -4.88
N CYS A 16 -4.83 2.01 -5.57
CA CYS A 16 -5.99 2.26 -6.44
C CYS A 16 -5.94 1.51 -7.78
N ARG A 17 -4.75 1.04 -8.19
CA ARG A 17 -4.39 0.73 -9.58
C ARG A 17 -4.81 1.85 -10.52
N ASP A 18 -4.15 2.99 -10.38
CA ASP A 18 -4.14 4.06 -11.38
C ASP A 18 -3.33 3.62 -12.61
N GLU A 19 -3.55 4.23 -13.78
CA GLU A 19 -2.89 3.83 -15.03
C GLU A 19 -1.36 3.84 -14.93
N GLU A 20 -0.82 4.78 -14.14
CA GLU A 20 0.61 4.95 -13.90
C GLU A 20 1.23 3.84 -13.00
N ALA A 21 0.42 3.03 -12.31
CA ALA A 21 0.89 2.00 -11.37
C ALA A 21 1.24 0.66 -12.04
N GLY A 22 0.91 0.49 -13.33
CA GLY A 22 1.10 -0.76 -14.05
C GLY A 22 0.04 -1.82 -13.75
N PRO A 23 0.11 -2.99 -14.43
CA PRO A 23 -0.96 -3.99 -14.39
C PRO A 23 -0.91 -4.92 -13.17
N HIS A 24 0.06 -4.77 -12.28
CA HIS A 24 0.37 -5.72 -11.19
C HIS A 24 -0.52 -5.58 -9.94
N PHE A 25 -1.44 -4.63 -9.96
CA PHE A 25 -2.36 -4.36 -8.87
C PHE A 25 -3.81 -4.49 -9.37
N PRO A 26 -4.75 -4.94 -8.54
CA PRO A 26 -6.17 -4.98 -8.89
C PRO A 26 -6.80 -3.60 -8.84
N TYR A 27 -7.82 -3.39 -9.68
CA TYR A 27 -8.52 -2.12 -9.74
C TYR A 27 -9.47 -1.99 -8.56
N ARG A 28 -9.28 -0.95 -7.73
CA ARG A 28 -10.13 -0.71 -6.56
C ARG A 28 -11.00 0.52 -6.76
N SER A 29 -12.30 0.33 -6.96
CA SER A 29 -13.31 1.40 -6.92
C SER A 29 -13.40 2.01 -5.51
N SER A 30 -14.23 3.04 -5.31
CA SER A 30 -14.44 3.63 -3.97
C SER A 30 -14.90 2.61 -2.94
N SER A 31 -15.79 1.67 -3.30
CA SER A 31 -16.23 0.61 -2.39
C SER A 31 -15.11 -0.36 -2.06
N TYR A 32 -14.34 -0.78 -3.08
CA TYR A 32 -13.20 -1.68 -2.88
C TYR A 32 -12.02 -1.02 -2.14
N LEU A 33 -11.92 0.31 -2.15
CA LEU A 33 -10.96 1.02 -1.30
C LEU A 33 -11.41 1.02 0.16
N THR A 34 -12.71 1.19 0.43
CA THR A 34 -13.24 1.02 1.79
C THR A 34 -12.98 -0.40 2.30
N GLU A 35 -13.31 -1.42 1.52
CA GLU A 35 -13.05 -2.83 1.86
C GLU A 35 -11.55 -3.10 2.08
N PHE A 36 -10.67 -2.59 1.21
CA PHE A 36 -9.21 -2.74 1.38
C PHE A 36 -8.70 -2.18 2.71
N PHE A 37 -9.21 -1.01 3.14
CA PHE A 37 -8.81 -0.44 4.42
C PHE A 37 -9.42 -1.21 5.60
N GLU A 38 -10.65 -1.72 5.47
CA GLU A 38 -11.26 -2.61 6.46
C GLU A 38 -10.41 -3.88 6.65
N ASP A 39 -9.94 -4.51 5.57
CA ASP A 39 -9.00 -5.65 5.60
C ASP A 39 -7.65 -5.32 6.25
N CYS A 40 -7.30 -4.03 6.35
CA CYS A 40 -6.11 -3.54 7.06
C CYS A 40 -6.38 -3.20 8.54
N ASP A 41 -7.57 -3.52 9.06
CA ASP A 41 -8.10 -3.09 10.36
C ASP A 41 -8.18 -1.55 10.49
N LEU A 42 -8.60 -0.86 9.42
CA LEU A 42 -8.77 0.58 9.37
C LEU A 42 -10.17 0.94 8.86
N GLU A 43 -10.99 1.56 9.72
CA GLU A 43 -12.40 1.91 9.43
C GLU A 43 -12.54 3.16 8.53
N TYR A 44 -11.72 3.28 7.49
CA TYR A 44 -11.78 4.39 6.56
C TYR A 44 -12.82 4.16 5.47
N VAL A 45 -13.77 5.09 5.35
CA VAL A 45 -14.79 5.08 4.28
C VAL A 45 -14.43 6.10 3.21
N HIS A 46 -14.33 5.64 1.96
CA HIS A 46 -14.04 6.53 0.84
C HIS A 46 -15.14 7.60 0.66
N ASP A 47 -14.74 8.87 0.55
CA ASP A 47 -15.65 10.02 0.64
C ASP A 47 -16.19 10.54 -0.71
N GLY A 48 -15.76 9.91 -1.82
CA GLY A 48 -16.14 10.29 -3.18
C GLY A 48 -15.19 11.29 -3.84
N SER A 49 -14.13 11.71 -3.16
CA SER A 49 -13.04 12.48 -3.75
C SER A 49 -12.19 11.63 -4.71
N THR A 50 -11.12 12.21 -5.24
CA THR A 50 -10.24 11.49 -6.16
C THR A 50 -9.51 10.36 -5.43
N ARG A 51 -9.74 9.12 -5.87
CA ARG A 51 -9.22 7.88 -5.25
C ARG A 51 -7.78 7.97 -4.77
N TRP A 52 -6.82 8.25 -5.66
CA TRP A 52 -5.40 8.27 -5.29
C TRP A 52 -5.09 9.37 -4.26
N GLN A 53 -5.78 10.50 -4.32
CA GLN A 53 -5.57 11.61 -3.39
C GLN A 53 -6.11 11.23 -2.00
N TRP A 54 -7.33 10.69 -1.96
CA TRP A 54 -7.94 10.18 -0.73
C TRP A 54 -7.06 9.12 -0.05
N VAL A 55 -6.57 8.14 -0.82
CA VAL A 55 -5.66 7.10 -0.29
C VAL A 55 -4.36 7.72 0.21
N ALA A 56 -3.76 8.67 -0.51
CA ALA A 56 -2.53 9.32 -0.07
C ALA A 56 -2.70 10.08 1.26
N ASP A 57 -3.85 10.73 1.47
CA ASP A 57 -4.17 11.41 2.71
C ASP A 57 -4.33 10.41 3.87
N ARG A 58 -5.01 9.26 3.64
CA ARG A 58 -5.10 8.17 4.62
C ARG A 58 -3.73 7.57 4.96
N LEU A 59 -2.84 7.41 3.98
CA LEU A 59 -1.47 6.96 4.24
C LEU A 59 -0.68 7.98 5.07
N GLU A 60 -0.87 9.29 4.85
CA GLU A 60 -0.24 10.33 5.66
C GLU A 60 -0.72 10.28 7.12
N GLU A 61 -2.02 10.07 7.35
CA GLU A 61 -2.60 9.86 8.68
C GLU A 61 -2.02 8.61 9.37
N VAL A 62 -1.99 7.47 8.68
CA VAL A 62 -1.44 6.23 9.20
C VAL A 62 0.04 6.40 9.59
N MET A 63 0.83 7.09 8.77
CA MET A 63 2.24 7.34 9.05
C MET A 63 2.49 8.30 10.23
N ALA A 64 1.46 9.05 10.66
CA ALA A 64 1.51 9.91 11.83
C ALA A 64 1.15 9.18 13.14
N LEU A 65 0.67 7.93 13.07
CA LEU A 65 0.35 7.12 14.25
C LEU A 65 1.61 6.78 15.08
N PRO A 66 1.45 6.45 16.37
CA PRO A 66 2.54 6.01 17.23
C PRO A 66 3.28 4.80 16.62
N GLN A 67 4.61 4.83 16.73
CA GLN A 67 5.50 3.77 16.26
C GLN A 67 6.01 2.97 17.47
N GLN A 68 6.13 1.65 17.32
CA GLN A 68 6.75 0.80 18.36
C GLN A 68 8.24 1.14 18.54
N SER A 69 8.92 1.54 17.46
CA SER A 69 10.32 1.94 17.43
C SER A 69 10.55 3.00 16.34
N PRO A 70 11.52 3.92 16.49
CA PRO A 70 11.91 4.84 15.42
C PRO A 70 12.37 4.14 14.13
N GLN A 71 12.77 2.87 14.24
CA GLN A 71 13.28 2.01 13.17
C GLN A 71 12.21 1.13 12.53
N LEU A 72 10.92 1.30 12.85
CA LEU A 72 9.82 0.60 12.16
C LEU A 72 8.71 1.59 11.79
N PRO A 73 8.06 1.45 10.62
CA PRO A 73 6.82 2.18 10.36
C PRO A 73 5.72 1.74 11.35
N PRO A 74 4.64 2.53 11.50
CA PRO A 74 3.50 2.12 12.32
C PRO A 74 2.91 0.77 11.85
N ASP A 75 2.47 -0.08 12.79
CA ASP A 75 1.91 -1.40 12.48
C ASP A 75 0.79 -1.37 11.43
N PRO A 76 -0.15 -0.39 11.42
CA PRO A 76 -1.16 -0.32 10.37
C PRO A 76 -0.57 -0.09 8.97
N PHE A 77 0.55 0.64 8.86
CA PHE A 77 1.23 0.80 7.59
C PHE A 77 1.83 -0.52 7.09
N ILE A 78 2.39 -1.33 8.00
CA ILE A 78 2.89 -2.67 7.67
C ILE A 78 1.75 -3.53 7.15
N ARG A 79 0.57 -3.52 7.80
CA ARG A 79 -0.61 -4.25 7.32
C ARG A 79 -1.03 -3.82 5.92
N ILE A 80 -1.07 -2.51 5.63
CA ILE A 80 -1.36 -2.01 4.28
C ILE A 80 -0.41 -2.59 3.23
N ILE A 81 0.90 -2.60 3.50
CA ILE A 81 1.88 -3.17 2.56
C ILE A 81 1.68 -4.68 2.41
N ARG A 82 1.37 -5.40 3.51
CA ARG A 82 1.07 -6.83 3.47
C ARG A 82 -0.16 -7.14 2.62
N THR A 83 -1.28 -6.48 2.87
CA THR A 83 -2.53 -6.65 2.11
C THR A 83 -2.32 -6.29 0.64
N LEU A 84 -1.56 -5.22 0.34
CA LEU A 84 -1.28 -4.82 -1.04
C LEU A 84 -0.50 -5.89 -1.82
N LEU A 85 0.39 -6.61 -1.15
CA LEU A 85 1.27 -7.63 -1.74
C LEU A 85 0.76 -9.07 -1.54
N ASP A 86 -0.41 -9.25 -0.93
CA ASP A 86 -0.98 -10.56 -0.64
C ASP A 86 -1.09 -11.45 -1.90
N ALA A 87 -0.87 -12.75 -1.75
CA ALA A 87 -0.92 -13.69 -2.87
C ALA A 87 -2.34 -13.82 -3.46
N GLY A 88 -3.39 -13.60 -2.67
CA GLY A 88 -4.78 -13.57 -3.12
C GLY A 88 -5.09 -12.42 -4.08
N GLU A 89 -4.26 -11.37 -4.08
CA GLU A 89 -4.38 -10.21 -4.97
C GLU A 89 -3.61 -10.39 -6.29
N ALA A 90 -3.12 -11.61 -6.58
CA ALA A 90 -2.38 -11.94 -7.79
C ALA A 90 -3.14 -11.57 -9.08
N GLN A 91 -2.40 -10.98 -10.02
CA GLN A 91 -2.89 -10.63 -11.35
C GLN A 91 -2.26 -11.56 -12.39
N ALA A 92 -2.91 -11.73 -13.54
CA ALA A 92 -2.37 -12.55 -14.62
C ALA A 92 -0.97 -12.08 -15.04
N GLY A 93 0.00 -13.00 -15.07
CA GLY A 93 1.40 -12.70 -15.35
C GLY A 93 2.20 -12.14 -14.17
N ASP A 94 1.62 -12.13 -12.97
CA ASP A 94 2.30 -11.81 -11.70
C ASP A 94 1.78 -12.69 -10.56
N GLU A 95 1.68 -13.99 -10.80
CA GLU A 95 1.06 -14.98 -9.89
C GLU A 95 1.78 -15.08 -8.54
N VAL A 96 3.10 -14.88 -8.55
CA VAL A 96 3.95 -14.85 -7.35
C VAL A 96 4.19 -13.43 -6.83
N ARG A 97 3.45 -12.43 -7.35
CA ARG A 97 3.52 -11.00 -6.97
C ARG A 97 4.91 -10.38 -7.03
N ALA A 98 5.83 -10.93 -7.82
CA ALA A 98 7.22 -10.45 -7.89
C ALA A 98 7.31 -9.06 -8.53
N ASN A 99 6.48 -8.79 -9.53
CA ASN A 99 6.43 -7.47 -10.17
C ASN A 99 5.77 -6.43 -9.27
N ALA A 100 4.68 -6.79 -8.58
CA ALA A 100 4.08 -5.95 -7.55
C ALA A 100 5.08 -5.60 -6.43
N LEU A 101 5.81 -6.60 -5.92
CA LEU A 101 6.85 -6.40 -4.91
C LEU A 101 7.94 -5.45 -5.42
N SER A 102 8.42 -5.65 -6.65
CA SER A 102 9.42 -4.78 -7.28
C SER A 102 8.93 -3.34 -7.41
N ALA A 103 7.67 -3.14 -7.81
CA ALA A 103 7.04 -1.83 -7.92
C ALA A 103 6.94 -1.13 -6.55
N VAL A 104 6.42 -1.83 -5.53
CA VAL A 104 6.34 -1.31 -4.15
C VAL A 104 7.73 -0.94 -3.63
N ASN A 105 8.72 -1.82 -3.80
CA ASN A 105 10.09 -1.59 -3.34
C ASN A 105 10.80 -0.43 -4.05
N THR A 106 10.36 -0.06 -5.27
CA THR A 106 10.86 1.17 -5.92
C THR A 106 10.51 2.43 -5.12
N VAL A 107 9.40 2.41 -4.38
CA VAL A 107 8.99 3.51 -3.50
C VAL A 107 9.62 3.35 -2.12
N LEU A 108 9.50 2.16 -1.50
CA LEU A 108 10.01 1.91 -0.15
C LEU A 108 11.50 2.26 -0.01
N ARG A 109 12.33 1.88 -0.99
CA ARG A 109 13.78 2.13 -0.94
C ARG A 109 14.14 3.61 -0.93
N ARG A 110 13.30 4.49 -1.49
CA ARG A 110 13.52 5.95 -1.46
C ARG A 110 13.30 6.57 -0.08
N GLU A 111 12.58 5.85 0.78
CA GLU A 111 12.30 6.20 2.17
C GLU A 111 13.14 5.36 3.15
N GLY A 112 14.07 4.53 2.64
CA GLY A 112 14.99 3.72 3.44
C GLY A 112 14.45 2.35 3.86
N TRP A 113 13.41 1.85 3.17
CA TRP A 113 12.74 0.58 3.51
C TRP A 113 12.77 -0.40 2.35
N GLU A 114 12.58 -1.67 2.67
CA GLU A 114 12.43 -2.73 1.68
C GLU A 114 11.54 -3.82 2.26
N ALA A 115 10.60 -4.32 1.47
CA ALA A 115 9.76 -5.47 1.78
C ALA A 115 10.33 -6.71 1.08
N PHE A 116 10.12 -7.87 1.68
CA PHE A 116 10.47 -9.16 1.10
C PHE A 116 9.46 -10.22 1.53
N TYR A 117 9.35 -11.30 0.77
CA TYR A 117 8.61 -12.48 1.21
C TYR A 117 9.54 -13.32 2.10
N ASP A 118 9.08 -13.70 3.28
CA ASP A 118 9.68 -14.73 4.12
C ASP A 118 8.82 -16.00 4.00
N GLY A 119 9.21 -16.89 3.08
CA GLY A 119 8.37 -18.00 2.64
C GLY A 119 7.16 -17.52 1.84
N ASP A 120 5.96 -17.91 2.28
CA ASP A 120 4.68 -17.53 1.65
C ASP A 120 4.06 -16.24 2.23
N ALA A 121 4.71 -15.61 3.22
CA ALA A 121 4.20 -14.40 3.89
C ALA A 121 5.13 -13.20 3.71
N ILE A 122 4.59 -11.98 3.78
CA ILE A 122 5.37 -10.74 3.63
C ILE A 122 5.94 -10.32 4.98
N ALA A 123 7.27 -10.20 5.04
CA ALA A 123 8.02 -9.75 6.21
C ALA A 123 8.33 -8.26 6.14
#